data_AF-A0A931K0V0-F1
#
_entry.id   AF-A0A931K0V0-F1
#
_cell.length_a   1.000
_cell.length_b   1.000
_cell.length_c   1.000
_cell.angle_alpha   90.00
_cell.angle_beta   90.00
_cell.angle_gamma   90.00
#
_symmetry.space_group_name_H-M   'P 1'
#
loop_
_entity.id
_entity.type
_entity.pdbx_description
1 polymer ?
#
loop_
_entity_poly.entity_id
_entity_poly.type
_entity_poly.pdbx_seq_one_letter_code
_entity_poly.pdbx_strand_id
1 'polypeptide(L)'
;MKRILLAASALALALSAVASASVPPPPPPPPDGLPESYDGYSTDRLWYAYLYWVRGETATRRQAAFDALRLPGYSDDPEAWRTDLEGPSYEAISWWIPHGTLFAFEEVCPVNAGYGDAEGCLWRYRSARFTTQANDIHAIAYDTFDGAAFAARLREQGIAPDAVDNSFRSDFGLESQVHARLDAMIQTRAIREDACPGVRDGIESLAAISLPLSPYGPPPGTPPPPPPAPPSGDSQTLTIPVGFYPDMDVTVTIESHGAGSMGTLLSGLVGPVNACIEAAQD
;
A
#
# COMPACT_ATOMS: atom_id res chain seq x y z
N MET A 1 36.46 4.94 32.54
CA MET A 1 36.18 3.92 31.51
C MET A 1 34.67 3.79 31.25
N LYS A 2 34.01 4.86 30.78
CA LYS A 2 32.56 4.87 30.58
C LYS A 2 32.14 5.93 29.54
N ARG A 3 32.84 6.00 28.39
CA ARG A 3 32.52 6.95 27.28
C ARG A 3 32.89 6.46 25.86
N ILE A 4 33.15 5.17 25.64
CA ILE A 4 33.62 4.65 24.33
C ILE A 4 32.73 3.52 23.76
N LEU A 5 31.46 3.43 24.17
CA LEU A 5 30.55 2.36 23.68
C LEU A 5 29.33 2.86 22.88
N LEU A 6 29.24 4.16 22.57
CA LEU A 6 28.08 4.75 21.87
C LEU A 6 28.33 5.12 20.40
N ALA A 7 29.55 4.92 19.88
CA ALA A 7 29.90 5.30 18.50
C ALA A 7 29.82 4.15 17.49
N ALA A 8 29.54 2.92 17.92
CA ALA A 8 29.55 1.74 17.04
C ALA A 8 28.20 1.46 16.36
N SER A 9 27.08 1.97 16.88
CA SER A 9 25.74 1.67 16.33
C SER A 9 25.33 2.59 15.18
N ALA A 10 25.97 3.75 15.00
CA ALA A 10 25.63 4.71 13.95
C ALA A 10 26.37 4.44 12.62
N LEU A 11 27.52 3.74 12.66
CA LEU A 11 28.34 3.51 11.46
C LEU A 11 27.91 2.28 10.65
N ALA A 12 27.11 1.38 11.23
CA ALA A 12 26.58 0.21 10.53
C ALA A 12 25.40 0.53 9.58
N LEU A 13 24.78 1.71 9.72
CA LEU A 13 23.66 2.16 8.88
C LEU A 13 24.07 2.79 7.54
N ALA A 14 25.38 2.96 7.27
CA ALA A 14 25.85 3.80 6.16
C ALA A 14 26.40 3.03 4.94
N LEU A 15 26.47 1.70 4.95
CA LEU A 15 27.27 0.95 3.95
C LEU A 15 26.52 -0.09 3.11
N SER A 16 25.19 -0.12 3.14
CA SER A 16 24.44 -1.11 2.34
C SER A 16 23.17 -0.53 1.75
N ALA A 17 23.28 -0.01 0.52
CA ALA A 17 22.26 -0.12 -0.54
C ALA A 17 22.62 0.80 -1.74
N VAL A 18 23.62 0.43 -2.54
CA VAL A 18 23.54 0.67 -3.98
C VAL A 18 22.66 -0.44 -4.56
N ALA A 19 21.37 -0.42 -4.21
CA ALA A 19 20.39 -1.22 -4.93
C ALA A 19 20.16 -0.50 -6.25
N SER A 20 20.60 -1.12 -7.34
CA SER A 20 20.37 -0.68 -8.71
C SER A 20 18.90 -0.32 -8.89
N ALA A 21 18.60 0.96 -9.10
CA ALA A 21 17.32 1.39 -9.61
C ALA A 21 17.18 0.83 -11.04
N SER A 22 16.55 -0.33 -11.19
CA SER A 22 16.26 -0.88 -12.51
C SER A 22 15.20 0.01 -13.15
N VAL A 23 15.50 0.57 -14.32
CA VAL A 23 14.49 1.19 -15.19
C VAL A 23 13.33 0.19 -15.36
N PRO A 24 12.07 0.59 -15.13
CA PRO A 24 10.95 -0.34 -15.20
C PRO A 24 10.89 -0.97 -16.60
N PRO A 25 10.58 -2.28 -16.70
CA PRO A 25 10.44 -2.92 -18.00
C PRO A 25 9.31 -2.24 -18.80
N PRO A 26 9.44 -2.13 -20.13
CA PRO A 26 8.39 -1.56 -20.95
C PRO A 26 7.09 -2.37 -20.80
N PRO A 27 5.91 -1.73 -20.94
CA PRO A 27 4.65 -2.45 -20.92
C PRO A 27 4.59 -3.46 -22.08
N PRO A 28 3.91 -4.61 -21.89
CA PRO A 28 3.78 -5.61 -22.95
C PRO A 28 3.03 -5.04 -24.18
N PRO A 29 3.38 -5.48 -25.41
CA PRO A 29 2.68 -5.10 -26.63
C PRO A 29 1.27 -5.73 -26.70
N PRO A 30 0.37 -5.26 -27.59
CA PRO A 30 -0.92 -5.92 -27.79
C PRO A 30 -0.78 -7.39 -28.25
N PRO A 31 -1.84 -8.20 -28.10
CA PRO A 31 -1.89 -9.54 -28.67
C PRO A 31 -1.55 -9.57 -30.17
N ASP A 32 -0.83 -10.61 -30.60
CA ASP A 32 -0.52 -10.80 -32.02
C ASP A 32 -1.77 -11.07 -32.86
N GLY A 33 -1.74 -10.66 -34.13
CA GLY A 33 -2.80 -10.97 -35.10
C GLY A 33 -4.06 -10.11 -35.00
N LEU A 34 -4.06 -9.08 -34.15
CA LEU A 34 -5.13 -8.09 -34.11
C LEU A 34 -5.05 -7.15 -35.33
N PRO A 35 -6.18 -6.61 -35.82
CA PRO A 35 -6.18 -5.56 -36.84
C PRO A 35 -5.46 -4.30 -36.33
N GLU A 36 -5.02 -3.44 -37.25
CA GLU A 36 -4.36 -2.16 -36.91
C GLU A 36 -5.32 -1.19 -36.18
N SER A 37 -6.62 -1.28 -36.49
CA SER A 37 -7.66 -0.47 -35.86
C SER A 37 -9.02 -1.16 -35.83
N TYR A 38 -9.87 -0.69 -34.92
CA TYR A 38 -11.29 -1.04 -34.80
C TYR A 38 -12.11 0.24 -34.93
N ASP A 39 -12.95 0.38 -35.96
CA ASP A 39 -13.79 1.56 -36.17
C ASP A 39 -13.04 2.92 -36.06
N GLY A 40 -11.79 2.96 -36.52
CA GLY A 40 -10.92 4.14 -36.46
C GLY A 40 -10.13 4.32 -35.17
N TYR A 41 -10.39 3.51 -34.13
CA TYR A 41 -9.59 3.44 -32.91
C TYR A 41 -8.36 2.58 -33.14
N SER A 42 -7.17 3.14 -32.94
CA SER A 42 -5.90 2.39 -33.03
C SER A 42 -5.86 1.27 -31.99
N THR A 43 -5.51 0.06 -32.42
CA THR A 43 -5.39 -1.11 -31.53
C THR A 43 -4.36 -0.88 -30.44
N ASP A 44 -3.20 -0.31 -30.77
CA ASP A 44 -2.16 0.01 -29.78
C ASP A 44 -2.69 0.95 -28.70
N ARG A 45 -3.42 2.00 -29.10
CA ARG A 45 -3.98 2.97 -28.15
C ARG A 45 -5.04 2.33 -27.26
N LEU A 46 -5.95 1.54 -27.84
CA LEU A 46 -6.95 0.80 -27.07
C LEU A 46 -6.29 -0.17 -26.09
N TRP A 47 -5.27 -0.91 -26.53
CA TRP A 47 -4.53 -1.84 -25.71
C TRP A 47 -3.86 -1.15 -24.52
N TYR A 48 -3.09 -0.08 -24.76
CA TYR A 48 -2.39 0.59 -23.67
C TYR A 48 -3.36 1.33 -22.74
N ALA A 49 -4.41 1.96 -23.27
CA ALA A 49 -5.45 2.56 -22.44
C ALA A 49 -6.10 1.50 -21.52
N TYR A 50 -6.45 0.33 -22.08
CA TYR A 50 -7.04 -0.77 -21.33
C TYR A 50 -6.08 -1.36 -20.30
N LEU A 51 -4.84 -1.68 -20.70
CA LEU A 51 -3.82 -2.22 -19.81
C LEU A 51 -3.56 -1.30 -18.62
N TYR A 52 -3.45 0.01 -18.85
CA TYR A 52 -3.24 0.96 -17.78
C TYR A 52 -4.48 1.16 -16.91
N TRP A 53 -5.69 1.04 -17.48
CA TRP A 53 -6.91 0.98 -16.68
C TRP A 53 -6.90 -0.24 -15.75
N VAL A 54 -6.66 -1.45 -16.25
CA VAL A 54 -6.55 -2.67 -15.42
C VAL A 54 -5.50 -2.51 -14.32
N ARG A 55 -4.35 -1.90 -14.63
CA ARG A 55 -3.33 -1.58 -13.62
C ARG A 55 -3.83 -0.57 -12.58
N GLY A 56 -4.51 0.50 -13.01
CA GLY A 56 -5.10 1.49 -12.10
C GLY A 56 -6.13 0.86 -11.15
N GLU A 57 -6.95 -0.05 -11.66
CA GLU A 57 -7.93 -0.79 -10.85
C GLU A 57 -7.27 -1.59 -9.72
N THR A 58 -6.01 -2.02 -9.84
CA THR A 58 -5.32 -2.70 -8.72
C THR A 58 -5.29 -1.83 -7.45
N ALA A 59 -5.03 -0.53 -7.57
CA ALA A 59 -5.04 0.39 -6.44
C ALA A 59 -6.45 0.54 -5.85
N THR A 60 -7.44 0.76 -6.72
CA THR A 60 -8.86 0.88 -6.34
C THR A 60 -9.35 -0.36 -5.60
N ARG A 61 -9.07 -1.56 -6.13
CA ARG A 61 -9.52 -2.83 -5.55
C ARG A 61 -8.82 -3.13 -4.23
N ARG A 62 -7.52 -2.87 -4.11
CA ARG A 62 -6.78 -3.03 -2.86
C ARG A 62 -7.31 -2.09 -1.77
N GLN A 63 -7.57 -0.83 -2.12
CA GLN A 63 -8.15 0.13 -1.19
C GLN A 63 -9.52 -0.33 -0.71
N ALA A 64 -10.41 -0.74 -1.63
CA ALA A 64 -11.72 -1.27 -1.27
C ALA A 64 -11.63 -2.50 -0.34
N ALA A 65 -10.71 -3.43 -0.62
CA ALA A 65 -10.49 -4.60 0.23
C ALA A 65 -9.93 -4.22 1.62
N PHE A 66 -9.07 -3.21 1.69
CA PHE A 66 -8.52 -2.69 2.95
C PHE A 66 -9.57 -1.98 3.80
N ASP A 67 -10.42 -1.17 3.17
CA ASP A 67 -11.50 -0.44 3.84
C ASP A 67 -12.61 -1.37 4.31
N ALA A 68 -12.87 -2.46 3.57
CA ALA A 68 -13.81 -3.50 3.99
C ALA A 68 -13.41 -4.20 5.30
N LEU A 69 -12.12 -4.14 5.70
CA LEU A 69 -11.66 -4.69 6.97
C LEU A 69 -11.88 -3.73 8.15
N ARG A 70 -12.12 -2.45 7.90
CA ARG A 70 -12.24 -1.42 8.94
C ARG A 70 -13.46 -1.71 9.81
N LEU A 71 -13.27 -1.69 11.13
CA LEU A 71 -14.40 -1.76 12.06
C LEU A 71 -15.09 -0.40 12.13
N PRO A 72 -16.40 -0.36 12.42
CA PRO A 72 -17.08 0.91 12.58
C PRO A 72 -16.58 1.62 13.85
N GLY A 73 -16.65 2.95 13.87
CA GLY A 73 -16.38 3.72 15.10
C GLY A 73 -17.51 3.62 16.14
N TYR A 74 -18.69 3.15 15.70
CA TYR A 74 -19.89 3.01 16.52
C TYR A 74 -20.68 1.75 16.11
N SER A 75 -21.23 1.04 17.09
CA SER A 75 -22.17 -0.06 16.88
C SER A 75 -23.17 -0.15 18.03
N ASP A 76 -24.42 -0.50 17.71
CA ASP A 76 -25.47 -0.81 18.69
C ASP A 76 -25.43 -2.29 19.14
N ASP A 77 -24.61 -3.12 18.49
CA ASP A 77 -24.41 -4.52 18.88
C ASP A 77 -23.41 -4.60 20.05
N PRO A 78 -23.83 -5.05 21.25
CA PRO A 78 -22.95 -5.11 22.42
C PRO A 78 -21.81 -6.12 22.30
N GLU A 79 -21.91 -7.11 21.41
CA GLU A 79 -20.88 -8.10 21.15
C GLU A 79 -19.90 -7.67 20.04
N ALA A 80 -20.19 -6.56 19.36
CA ALA A 80 -19.33 -6.03 18.31
C ALA A 80 -18.07 -5.38 18.86
N TRP A 81 -17.10 -5.22 17.97
CA TRP A 81 -15.88 -4.45 18.19
C TRP A 81 -15.94 -3.17 17.38
N ARG A 82 -15.35 -2.11 17.90
CA ARG A 82 -15.27 -0.80 17.26
C ARG A 82 -13.82 -0.33 17.19
N THR A 83 -13.50 0.48 16.19
CA THR A 83 -12.24 1.22 16.17
C THR A 83 -12.36 2.41 17.12
N ASP A 84 -11.48 2.50 18.11
CA ASP A 84 -11.41 3.61 19.07
C ASP A 84 -10.34 4.62 18.67
N LEU A 85 -9.16 4.12 18.31
CA LEU A 85 -8.00 4.93 17.93
C LEU A 85 -7.38 4.43 16.62
N GLU A 86 -7.15 5.35 15.69
CA GLU A 86 -6.30 5.08 14.52
C GLU A 86 -4.84 5.08 14.95
N GLY A 87 -4.12 4.03 14.58
CA GLY A 87 -2.67 3.92 14.76
C GLY A 87 -1.90 4.22 13.47
N PRO A 88 -0.63 3.79 13.40
CA PRO A 88 0.19 3.93 12.21
C PRO A 88 -0.43 3.24 10.99
N SER A 89 -0.40 3.92 9.84
CA SER A 89 -0.89 3.39 8.56
C SER A 89 0.13 3.58 7.46
N TYR A 90 0.25 2.58 6.60
CA TYR A 90 1.19 2.57 5.49
C TYR A 90 0.49 2.28 4.18
N GLU A 91 0.91 3.01 3.16
CA GLU A 91 0.55 2.78 1.77
C GLU A 91 1.79 2.69 0.90
N ALA A 92 1.88 1.61 0.12
CA ALA A 92 2.74 1.52 -1.04
C ALA A 92 1.89 1.41 -2.30
N ILE A 93 2.05 2.36 -3.22
CA ILE A 93 1.51 2.27 -4.57
C ILE A 93 2.68 2.15 -5.53
N SER A 94 2.69 1.09 -6.32
CA SER A 94 3.55 1.00 -7.50
C SER A 94 2.68 1.11 -8.74
N TRP A 95 3.02 2.07 -9.61
CA TRP A 95 2.32 2.28 -10.88
C TRP A 95 2.77 1.29 -11.97
N TRP A 96 3.84 0.54 -11.70
CA TRP A 96 4.47 -0.37 -12.65
C TRP A 96 4.17 -1.84 -12.36
N ILE A 97 4.18 -2.20 -11.08
CA ILE A 97 4.01 -3.57 -10.63
C ILE A 97 2.92 -3.56 -9.56
N PRO A 98 1.93 -4.47 -9.57
CA PRO A 98 0.86 -4.51 -8.57
C PRO A 98 1.33 -4.86 -7.15
N HIS A 99 2.59 -4.70 -6.76
CA HIS A 99 3.13 -5.06 -5.44
C HIS A 99 2.75 -4.12 -4.30
N GLY A 100 1.79 -3.21 -4.53
CA GLY A 100 1.40 -2.27 -3.50
C GLY A 100 0.73 -2.97 -2.30
N THR A 101 1.02 -2.44 -1.12
CA THR A 101 0.59 -2.96 0.17
C THR A 101 -0.05 -1.82 0.95
N LEU A 102 -1.22 -2.10 1.53
CA LEU A 102 -1.84 -1.26 2.54
C LEU A 102 -1.80 -2.00 3.87
N PHE A 103 -1.41 -1.31 4.93
CA PHE A 103 -1.67 -1.80 6.28
C PHE A 103 -1.98 -0.66 7.24
N ALA A 104 -2.69 -0.96 8.31
CA ALA A 104 -2.85 -0.06 9.45
C ALA A 104 -2.89 -0.86 10.74
N PHE A 105 -2.45 -0.19 11.80
CA PHE A 105 -2.76 -0.57 13.16
C PHE A 105 -3.90 0.31 13.66
N GLU A 106 -4.78 -0.27 14.47
CA GLU A 106 -5.88 0.44 15.10
C GLU A 106 -6.12 -0.17 16.47
N GLU A 107 -6.43 0.67 17.45
CA GLU A 107 -6.92 0.19 18.74
C GLU A 107 -8.41 -0.09 18.60
N VAL A 108 -8.81 -1.30 18.97
CA VAL A 108 -10.18 -1.76 18.89
C VAL A 108 -10.67 -2.12 20.27
N CYS A 109 -11.87 -1.65 20.60
CA CYS A 109 -12.50 -1.89 21.89
C CYS A 109 -13.78 -2.69 21.69
N PRO A 110 -14.15 -3.58 22.63
CA PRO A 110 -15.47 -4.18 22.60
C PRO A 110 -16.51 -3.10 22.95
N VAL A 111 -17.66 -3.12 22.27
CA VAL A 111 -18.72 -2.11 22.49
C VAL A 111 -19.20 -2.10 23.95
N ASN A 112 -19.21 -3.26 24.60
CA ASN A 112 -19.62 -3.42 25.99
C ASN A 112 -18.68 -2.77 27.03
N ALA A 113 -17.44 -2.41 26.66
CA ALA A 113 -16.55 -1.62 27.53
C ALA A 113 -16.97 -0.13 27.60
N GLY A 114 -17.92 0.29 26.75
CA GLY A 114 -18.36 1.68 26.66
C GLY A 114 -17.48 2.54 25.76
N TYR A 115 -17.86 3.82 25.65
CA TYR A 115 -17.25 4.80 24.73
C TYR A 115 -16.29 5.78 25.42
N GLY A 116 -15.66 5.35 26.51
CA GLY A 116 -14.74 6.20 27.28
C GLY A 116 -13.86 5.47 28.29
N ASP A 117 -13.85 4.14 28.28
CA ASP A 117 -12.94 3.32 29.07
C ASP A 117 -12.05 2.52 28.11
N ALA A 118 -10.74 2.54 28.37
CA ALA A 118 -9.75 1.80 27.60
C ALA A 118 -9.61 0.34 28.08
N GLU A 119 -10.28 -0.03 29.17
CA GLU A 119 -10.20 -1.37 29.73
C GLU A 119 -10.74 -2.41 28.74
N GLY A 120 -9.87 -3.32 28.30
CA GLY A 120 -10.19 -4.38 27.34
C GLY A 120 -9.99 -4.02 25.86
N CYS A 121 -9.49 -2.82 25.56
CA CYS A 121 -9.07 -2.46 24.21
C CYS A 121 -7.78 -3.18 23.81
N LEU A 122 -7.69 -3.56 22.53
CA LEU A 122 -6.61 -4.35 21.96
C LEU A 122 -6.11 -3.69 20.68
N TRP A 123 -4.81 -3.81 20.36
CA TRP A 123 -4.39 -3.47 19.01
C TRP A 123 -4.81 -4.52 18.00
N ARG A 124 -5.15 -4.04 16.82
CA ARG A 124 -5.45 -4.83 15.63
C ARG A 124 -4.59 -4.35 14.48
N TYR A 125 -3.98 -5.30 13.79
CA TYR A 125 -3.33 -5.11 12.50
C TYR A 125 -4.30 -5.51 11.39
N ARG A 126 -4.51 -4.63 10.42
CA ARG A 126 -5.22 -4.95 9.17
C ARG A 126 -4.36 -4.63 7.97
N SER A 127 -4.46 -5.45 6.92
CA SER A 127 -3.73 -5.22 5.69
C SER A 127 -4.46 -5.78 4.47
N ALA A 128 -4.16 -5.18 3.32
CA ALA A 128 -4.53 -5.69 2.01
C ALA A 128 -3.33 -5.56 1.06
N ARG A 129 -2.96 -6.63 0.39
CA ARG A 129 -1.86 -6.66 -0.58
C ARG A 129 -2.17 -7.62 -1.71
N PHE A 130 -1.60 -7.38 -2.89
CA PHE A 130 -1.53 -8.43 -3.91
C PHE A 130 -0.39 -9.38 -3.61
N THR A 131 -0.60 -10.67 -3.84
CA THR A 131 0.47 -11.68 -3.80
C THR A 131 0.92 -12.15 -5.17
N THR A 132 0.44 -11.47 -6.21
CA THR A 132 0.68 -11.81 -7.60
C THR A 132 1.80 -10.98 -8.21
N GLN A 133 2.34 -11.48 -9.32
CA GLN A 133 3.39 -10.81 -10.09
C GLN A 133 2.77 -9.92 -11.18
N ALA A 134 3.58 -9.04 -11.79
CA ALA A 134 3.15 -8.22 -12.92
C ALA A 134 2.47 -9.04 -14.03
N ASN A 135 2.99 -10.23 -14.31
CA ASN A 135 2.50 -11.12 -15.36
C ASN A 135 1.07 -11.59 -15.12
N ASP A 136 0.64 -11.75 -13.86
CA ASP A 136 -0.73 -12.17 -13.56
C ASP A 136 -1.75 -11.08 -13.91
N ILE A 137 -1.37 -9.81 -13.71
CA ILE A 137 -2.20 -8.66 -14.09
C ILE A 137 -2.20 -8.47 -15.61
N HIS A 138 -1.05 -8.68 -16.27
CA HIS A 138 -0.99 -8.64 -17.73
C HIS A 138 -1.86 -9.74 -18.32
N ALA A 139 -1.87 -10.94 -17.74
CA ALA A 139 -2.76 -12.02 -18.17
C ALA A 139 -4.24 -11.62 -18.09
N ILE A 140 -4.67 -10.89 -17.06
CA ILE A 140 -6.03 -10.33 -17.02
C ILE A 140 -6.29 -9.47 -18.26
N ALA A 141 -5.39 -8.52 -18.55
CA ALA A 141 -5.54 -7.63 -19.70
C ALA A 141 -5.56 -8.41 -21.03
N TYR A 142 -4.66 -9.38 -21.23
CA TYR A 142 -4.61 -10.22 -22.42
C TYR A 142 -5.89 -11.03 -22.62
N ASP A 143 -6.34 -11.73 -21.58
CA ASP A 143 -7.49 -12.64 -21.66
C ASP A 143 -8.82 -11.92 -21.91
N THR A 144 -8.89 -10.63 -21.56
CA THR A 144 -10.13 -9.85 -21.56
C THR A 144 -10.14 -8.74 -22.60
N PHE A 145 -9.05 -8.56 -23.35
CA PHE A 145 -9.00 -7.53 -24.38
C PHE A 145 -9.94 -7.88 -25.54
N ASP A 146 -10.94 -7.02 -25.77
CA ASP A 146 -11.83 -7.08 -26.93
C ASP A 146 -11.88 -5.69 -27.59
N GLY A 147 -10.95 -5.45 -28.52
CA GLY A 147 -10.84 -4.15 -29.19
C GLY A 147 -12.10 -3.74 -29.95
N ALA A 148 -12.87 -4.70 -30.48
CA ALA A 148 -14.12 -4.40 -31.19
C ALA A 148 -15.22 -3.97 -30.22
N ALA A 149 -15.38 -4.68 -29.10
CA ALA A 149 -16.34 -4.31 -28.06
C ALA A 149 -15.98 -2.96 -27.42
N PHE A 150 -14.69 -2.70 -27.17
CA PHE A 150 -14.22 -1.42 -26.64
C PHE A 150 -14.51 -0.26 -27.60
N ALA A 151 -14.15 -0.40 -28.88
CA ALA A 151 -14.44 0.62 -29.89
C ALA A 151 -15.95 0.91 -30.01
N ALA A 152 -16.80 -0.13 -30.00
CA ALA A 152 -18.25 0.02 -30.04
C ALA A 152 -18.78 0.80 -28.81
N ARG A 153 -18.33 0.45 -27.61
CA ARG A 153 -18.73 1.11 -26.36
C ARG A 153 -18.29 2.58 -26.32
N LEU A 154 -17.03 2.86 -26.66
CA LEU A 154 -16.49 4.21 -26.70
C LEU A 154 -17.27 5.09 -27.70
N ARG A 155 -17.62 4.53 -28.85
CA ARG A 155 -18.47 5.19 -29.84
C ARG A 155 -19.88 5.47 -29.32
N GLU A 156 -20.50 4.52 -28.62
CA GLU A 156 -21.82 4.70 -27.98
C GLU A 156 -21.80 5.81 -26.92
N GLN A 157 -20.66 6.01 -26.26
CA GLN A 157 -20.43 7.10 -25.30
C GLN A 157 -20.06 8.43 -25.95
N GLY A 158 -19.93 8.48 -27.29
CA GLY A 158 -19.55 9.68 -28.02
C GLY A 158 -18.07 10.05 -27.87
N ILE A 159 -17.22 9.12 -27.46
CA ILE A 159 -15.76 9.34 -27.31
C ILE A 159 -15.09 9.12 -28.65
N ALA A 160 -14.46 10.16 -29.21
CA ALA A 160 -13.80 10.08 -30.51
C ALA A 160 -12.49 9.26 -30.45
N PRO A 161 -12.05 8.63 -31.57
CA PRO A 161 -10.83 7.81 -31.59
C PRO A 161 -9.54 8.52 -31.19
N ASP A 162 -9.43 9.81 -31.49
CA ASP A 162 -8.28 10.65 -31.14
C ASP A 162 -8.23 11.02 -29.66
N ALA A 163 -9.36 10.96 -28.95
CA ALA A 163 -9.44 11.18 -27.50
C ALA A 163 -8.95 9.98 -26.67
N VAL A 164 -8.84 8.79 -27.28
CA VAL A 164 -8.33 7.59 -26.62
C VAL A 164 -6.82 7.55 -26.78
N ASP A 165 -6.12 8.01 -25.76
CA ASP A 165 -4.66 7.96 -25.70
C ASP A 165 -4.17 7.07 -24.55
N ASN A 166 -2.85 7.03 -24.36
CA ASN A 166 -2.22 6.26 -23.29
C ASN A 166 -2.57 6.78 -21.88
N SER A 167 -3.31 7.87 -21.72
CA SER A 167 -3.80 8.42 -20.45
C SER A 167 -5.29 8.17 -20.22
N PHE A 168 -6.00 7.59 -21.18
CA PHE A 168 -7.40 7.20 -21.04
C PHE A 168 -7.54 6.01 -20.07
N ARG A 169 -8.44 6.10 -19.08
CA ARG A 169 -8.48 5.19 -17.91
C ARG A 169 -9.89 4.79 -17.46
N SER A 170 -10.88 4.73 -18.35
CA SER A 170 -12.26 4.48 -17.88
C SER A 170 -13.12 3.77 -18.89
N ASP A 171 -14.12 3.06 -18.36
CA ASP A 171 -15.35 2.72 -19.05
C ASP A 171 -15.20 1.73 -20.23
N PHE A 172 -14.42 0.67 -20.01
CA PHE A 172 -14.26 -0.43 -20.96
C PHE A 172 -15.38 -1.48 -20.86
N GLY A 173 -16.29 -1.38 -19.87
CA GLY A 173 -17.44 -2.26 -19.75
C GLY A 173 -17.15 -3.65 -19.21
N LEU A 174 -15.92 -3.86 -18.71
CA LEU A 174 -15.44 -5.12 -18.14
C LEU A 174 -15.14 -4.99 -16.64
N GLU A 175 -15.62 -3.94 -15.99
CA GLU A 175 -15.34 -3.63 -14.59
C GLU A 175 -15.63 -4.85 -13.71
N SER A 176 -16.82 -5.45 -13.83
CA SER A 176 -17.20 -6.62 -13.01
C SER A 176 -16.28 -7.83 -13.19
N GLN A 177 -15.89 -8.14 -14.43
CA GLN A 177 -15.02 -9.29 -14.73
C GLN A 177 -13.59 -9.05 -14.25
N VAL A 178 -13.04 -7.85 -14.50
CA VAL A 178 -11.69 -7.48 -14.08
C VAL A 178 -11.63 -7.38 -12.56
N HIS A 179 -12.61 -6.74 -11.91
CA HIS A 179 -12.68 -6.62 -10.45
C HIS A 179 -12.72 -7.99 -9.79
N ALA A 180 -13.55 -8.92 -10.28
CA ALA A 180 -13.62 -10.27 -9.71
C ALA A 180 -12.27 -11.01 -9.80
N ARG A 181 -11.52 -10.87 -10.90
CA ARG A 181 -10.19 -11.46 -11.03
C ARG A 181 -9.16 -10.80 -10.13
N LEU A 182 -9.20 -9.47 -10.03
CA LEU A 182 -8.31 -8.71 -9.14
C LEU A 182 -8.56 -9.04 -7.67
N ASP A 183 -9.82 -9.07 -7.24
CA ASP A 183 -10.22 -9.37 -5.87
C ASP A 183 -9.73 -10.75 -5.42
N ALA A 184 -9.78 -11.75 -6.31
CA ALA A 184 -9.26 -13.09 -6.06
C ALA A 184 -7.73 -13.15 -5.84
N MET A 185 -7.00 -12.10 -6.23
CA MET A 185 -5.55 -11.98 -6.05
C MET A 185 -5.15 -11.19 -4.79
N ILE A 186 -6.11 -10.54 -4.13
CA ILE A 186 -5.87 -9.74 -2.93
C ILE A 186 -5.85 -10.66 -1.71
N GLN A 187 -4.75 -10.60 -0.95
CA GLN A 187 -4.69 -11.17 0.39
C GLN A 187 -5.00 -10.08 1.41
N THR A 188 -6.07 -10.31 2.16
CA THR A 188 -6.45 -9.49 3.32
C THR A 188 -6.06 -10.18 4.62
N ARG A 189 -5.64 -9.40 5.62
CA ARG A 189 -5.43 -9.88 6.98
C ARG A 189 -6.06 -8.92 7.97
N ALA A 190 -6.64 -9.45 9.04
CA ALA A 190 -7.19 -8.70 10.16
C ALA A 190 -6.95 -9.51 11.42
N ILE A 191 -6.00 -9.09 12.25
CA ILE A 191 -5.49 -9.89 13.36
C ILE A 191 -5.34 -8.98 14.57
N ARG A 192 -5.88 -9.42 15.70
CA ARG A 192 -5.78 -8.73 16.99
C ARG A 192 -4.62 -9.29 17.81
N GLU A 193 -4.15 -8.52 18.77
CA GLU A 193 -3.01 -8.90 19.62
C GLU A 193 -3.26 -10.12 20.51
N ASP A 194 -4.53 -10.41 20.86
CA ASP A 194 -4.91 -11.61 21.62
C ASP A 194 -4.65 -12.90 20.82
N ALA A 195 -4.81 -12.84 19.50
CA ALA A 195 -4.46 -13.93 18.58
C ALA A 195 -3.00 -13.87 18.13
N CYS A 196 -2.37 -12.69 18.20
CA CYS A 196 -1.02 -12.48 17.72
C CYS A 196 -0.28 -11.37 18.49
N PRO A 197 0.48 -11.71 19.55
CA PRO A 197 1.17 -10.72 20.38
C PRO A 197 2.10 -9.78 19.60
N GLY A 198 2.61 -10.22 18.45
CA GLY A 198 3.43 -9.41 17.54
C GLY A 198 2.77 -8.11 17.07
N VAL A 199 1.44 -8.00 17.14
CA VAL A 199 0.72 -6.74 16.87
C VAL A 199 1.09 -5.67 17.91
N ARG A 200 1.07 -6.02 19.20
CA ARG A 200 1.48 -5.11 20.28
C ARG A 200 2.97 -4.77 20.17
N ASP A 201 3.82 -5.77 19.92
CA ASP A 201 5.27 -5.57 19.77
C ASP A 201 5.63 -4.58 18.64
N GLY A 202 4.88 -4.61 17.53
CA GLY A 202 5.05 -3.68 16.41
C GLY A 202 4.76 -2.23 16.81
N ILE A 203 3.67 -1.99 17.54
CA ILE A 203 3.32 -0.66 18.07
C ILE A 203 4.35 -0.16 19.08
N GLU A 204 4.77 -1.03 20.01
CA GLU A 204 5.78 -0.67 21.01
C GLU A 204 7.14 -0.37 20.37
N SER A 205 7.49 -1.08 19.30
CA SER A 205 8.70 -0.81 18.51
C SER A 205 8.67 0.59 17.92
N LEU A 206 7.51 1.09 17.49
CA LEU A 206 7.37 2.47 17.00
C LEU A 206 7.50 3.50 18.13
N ALA A 207 6.90 3.25 19.29
CA ALA A 207 7.06 4.12 20.46
C ALA A 207 8.53 4.22 20.91
N ALA A 208 9.31 3.14 20.71
CA ALA A 208 10.74 3.11 20.96
C ALA A 208 11.57 3.85 19.89
N ILE A 209 11.04 4.03 18.67
CA ILE A 209 11.66 4.88 17.65
C ILE A 209 11.49 6.32 18.11
N SER A 210 12.54 6.86 18.77
CA SER A 210 12.65 8.30 18.99
C SER A 210 12.75 8.98 17.62
N LEU A 211 11.61 9.41 17.08
CA LEU A 211 11.60 10.34 15.97
C LEU A 211 12.40 11.57 16.41
N PRO A 212 13.52 11.93 15.76
CA PRO A 212 14.27 13.11 16.12
C PRO A 212 13.47 14.33 15.68
N LEU A 213 12.45 14.72 16.45
CA LEU A 213 11.66 15.93 16.27
C LEU A 213 12.44 17.17 16.73
N SER A 214 13.77 17.15 16.66
CA SER A 214 14.58 18.31 17.02
C SER A 214 14.46 19.36 15.92
N PRO A 215 13.95 20.57 16.21
CA PRO A 215 13.95 21.67 15.25
C PRO A 215 15.37 22.17 14.92
N TYR A 216 16.40 21.63 15.58
CA TYR A 216 17.80 22.06 15.47
C TYR A 216 18.63 21.26 14.45
N GLY A 217 18.00 20.41 13.64
CA GLY A 217 18.71 19.55 12.71
C GLY A 217 19.49 18.43 13.42
N PRO A 218 20.09 17.50 12.65
CA PRO A 218 20.85 16.41 13.22
C PRO A 218 22.12 16.93 13.93
N PRO A 219 22.62 16.23 14.99
CA PRO A 219 23.82 16.64 15.70
C PRO A 219 25.02 16.88 14.76
N PRO A 220 25.93 17.82 15.09
CA PRO A 220 27.15 18.03 14.33
C PRO A 220 27.94 16.71 14.17
N GLY A 221 28.32 16.38 12.94
CA GLY A 221 29.01 15.12 12.62
C GLY A 221 28.10 13.98 12.16
N THR A 222 26.78 14.19 12.08
CA THR A 222 25.89 13.25 11.41
C THR A 222 26.25 13.19 9.92
N PRO A 223 26.50 12.00 9.34
CA PRO A 223 26.75 11.87 7.91
C PRO A 223 25.61 12.52 7.11
N PRO A 224 25.89 13.15 5.95
CA PRO A 224 24.82 13.57 5.07
C PRO A 224 23.93 12.36 4.75
N PRO A 225 22.60 12.55 4.66
CA PRO A 225 21.74 11.48 4.20
C PRO A 225 22.26 10.97 2.85
N PRO A 226 22.18 9.66 2.58
CA PRO A 226 22.52 9.15 1.26
C PRO A 226 21.73 9.93 0.20
N PRO A 227 22.31 10.16 -0.98
CA PRO A 227 21.58 10.81 -2.07
C PRO A 227 20.25 10.07 -2.28
N PRO A 228 19.15 10.80 -2.56
CA PRO A 228 17.87 10.17 -2.81
C PRO A 228 18.07 9.12 -3.91
N ALA A 229 17.56 7.91 -3.67
CA ALA A 229 17.51 6.90 -4.71
C ALA A 229 16.79 7.52 -5.92
N PRO A 230 17.19 7.18 -7.17
CA PRO A 230 16.37 7.49 -8.33
C PRO A 230 14.96 6.99 -8.02
N PRO A 231 13.90 7.73 -8.40
CA PRO A 231 12.55 7.31 -8.08
C PRO A 231 12.36 5.88 -8.58
N SER A 232 12.23 4.91 -7.66
CA SER A 232 11.47 3.73 -8.00
C SER A 232 10.08 4.25 -8.32
N GLY A 233 9.39 3.70 -9.32
CA GLY A 233 8.03 4.16 -9.63
C GLY A 233 6.99 3.74 -8.59
N ASP A 234 7.45 3.57 -7.35
CA ASP A 234 6.70 3.20 -6.16
C ASP A 234 6.68 4.43 -5.25
N SER A 235 5.49 4.88 -4.90
CA SER A 235 5.26 5.86 -3.84
C SER A 235 4.97 5.10 -2.55
N GLN A 236 5.67 5.45 -1.49
CA GLN A 236 5.48 4.87 -0.16
C GLN A 236 5.18 6.00 0.83
N THR A 237 4.09 5.86 1.56
CA THR A 237 3.63 6.83 2.56
C THR A 237 3.39 6.10 3.86
N LEU A 238 4.09 6.49 4.92
CA LEU A 238 3.77 6.06 6.28
C LEU A 238 3.24 7.27 7.05
N THR A 239 2.07 7.10 7.65
CA THR A 239 1.45 8.07 8.54
C THR A 239 1.45 7.53 9.96
N ILE A 240 2.00 8.31 10.90
CA ILE A 240 2.07 7.96 12.32
C ILE A 240 1.31 9.04 13.11
N PRO A 241 0.22 8.71 13.79
CA PRO A 241 -0.38 9.60 14.77
C PRO A 241 0.54 9.66 16.00
N VAL A 242 1.02 10.85 16.36
CA VAL A 242 1.98 11.05 17.48
C VAL A 242 1.31 11.60 18.75
N GLY A 243 0.00 11.83 18.72
CA GLY A 243 -0.79 12.14 19.91
C GLY A 243 -2.02 13.01 19.63
N PHE A 244 -2.98 12.89 20.53
CA PHE A 244 -4.13 13.77 20.67
C PHE A 244 -3.80 14.86 21.70
N TYR A 245 -3.72 16.11 21.27
CA TYR A 245 -3.83 17.26 22.16
C TYR A 245 -5.31 17.69 22.19
N PRO A 246 -5.79 18.32 23.29
CA PRO A 246 -7.20 18.70 23.43
C PRO A 246 -7.80 19.47 22.24
N ASP A 247 -6.95 20.13 21.45
CA ASP A 247 -7.34 20.94 20.29
C ASP A 247 -6.55 20.62 19.00
N MET A 248 -5.66 19.61 19.00
CA MET A 248 -4.79 19.33 17.84
C MET A 248 -4.41 17.85 17.71
N ASP A 249 -4.61 17.29 16.51
CA ASP A 249 -4.06 16.02 16.11
C ASP A 249 -2.70 16.24 15.45
N VAL A 250 -1.66 15.58 15.96
CA VAL A 250 -0.33 15.67 15.35
C VAL A 250 -0.04 14.37 14.62
N THR A 251 0.26 14.48 13.33
CA THR A 251 0.63 13.36 12.47
C THR A 251 2.02 13.58 11.88
N VAL A 252 2.84 12.54 11.88
CA VAL A 252 4.10 12.49 11.13
C VAL A 252 3.86 11.70 9.85
N THR A 253 4.12 12.34 8.70
CA THR A 253 4.05 11.69 7.39
C THR A 253 5.47 11.52 6.85
N ILE A 254 5.81 10.30 6.49
CA ILE A 254 7.10 9.95 5.87
C ILE A 254 6.79 9.46 4.46
N GLU A 255 7.27 10.21 3.47
CA GLU A 255 7.17 9.86 2.06
C GLU A 255 8.51 9.33 1.54
N SER A 256 8.46 8.29 0.72
CA SER A 256 9.65 7.69 0.12
C SER A 256 9.36 7.11 -1.26
N HIS A 257 10.42 7.05 -2.08
CA HIS A 257 10.44 6.36 -3.37
C HIS A 257 11.36 5.13 -3.31
N GLY A 258 11.06 4.20 -2.38
CA GLY A 258 11.83 2.97 -2.23
C GLY A 258 13.15 3.11 -1.48
N ALA A 259 13.30 4.10 -0.59
CA ALA A 259 14.52 4.24 0.21
C ALA A 259 14.64 3.11 1.26
N GLY A 260 15.86 2.61 1.47
CA GLY A 260 16.13 1.56 2.47
C GLY A 260 15.77 1.94 3.91
N SER A 261 15.71 3.24 4.23
CA SER A 261 15.25 3.74 5.54
C SER A 261 13.78 3.42 5.81
N MET A 262 12.91 3.53 4.80
CA MET A 262 11.51 3.12 4.90
C MET A 262 11.43 1.61 5.14
N GLY A 263 12.22 0.82 4.41
CA GLY A 263 12.29 -0.64 4.60
C GLY A 263 12.67 -1.05 6.03
N THR A 264 13.67 -0.40 6.64
CA THR A 264 14.05 -0.66 8.04
C THR A 264 12.91 -0.34 9.00
N LEU A 265 12.24 0.81 8.80
CA LEU A 265 11.17 1.24 9.68
C LEU A 265 9.94 0.34 9.57
N LEU A 266 9.57 -0.06 8.35
CA LEU A 266 8.51 -1.05 8.12
C LEU A 266 8.88 -2.41 8.71
N SER A 267 10.12 -2.87 8.57
CA SER A 267 10.58 -4.13 9.17
C SER A 267 10.43 -4.13 10.70
N GLY A 268 10.74 -3.00 11.36
CA GLY A 268 10.49 -2.85 12.80
C GLY A 268 9.01 -2.91 13.17
N LEU A 269 8.14 -2.32 12.35
CA LEU A 269 6.71 -2.21 12.64
C LEU A 269 5.94 -3.51 12.33
N VAL A 270 6.15 -4.11 11.15
CA VAL A 270 5.40 -5.31 10.71
C VAL A 270 6.18 -6.61 10.84
N GLY A 271 7.47 -6.57 11.14
CA GLY A 271 8.31 -7.76 11.35
C GLY A 271 7.77 -8.69 12.45
N PRO A 272 7.46 -8.18 13.67
CA PRO A 272 6.88 -9.00 14.73
C PRO A 272 5.54 -9.61 14.35
N VAL A 273 4.70 -8.85 13.65
CA VAL A 273 3.41 -9.32 13.12
C VAL A 273 3.60 -10.46 12.12
N ASN A 274 4.52 -10.31 11.16
CA ASN A 274 4.77 -11.34 10.15
C ASN A 274 5.32 -12.62 10.79
N ALA A 275 6.27 -12.52 11.71
CA ALA A 275 6.84 -13.68 12.41
C ALA A 275 5.78 -14.44 13.20
N CYS A 276 4.88 -13.72 13.87
CA CYS A 276 3.77 -14.31 14.59
C CYS A 276 2.77 -15.02 13.67
N ILE A 277 2.49 -14.46 12.48
CA ILE A 277 1.58 -15.10 11.52
C ILE A 277 2.21 -16.35 10.91
N GLU A 278 3.51 -16.32 10.61
CA GLU A 278 4.24 -17.49 10.12
C GLU A 278 4.21 -18.63 11.16
N ALA A 279 4.44 -18.31 12.44
CA ALA A 279 4.40 -19.30 13.53
C ALA A 279 3.01 -19.92 13.75
N ALA A 280 1.93 -19.27 13.31
CA ALA A 280 0.57 -19.79 13.43
C ALA A 280 0.15 -20.71 12.25
N GLN A 281 0.99 -20.82 11.22
CA GLN A 281 0.74 -21.66 10.03
C GLN A 281 1.43 -23.03 10.10
N ASP A 282 2.35 -23.23 11.04
CA ASP A 282 3.04 -24.49 11.35
C ASP A 282 2.30 -25.31 12.42
#